data_AF-A0A7K1GLU7-F1
#
_entry.id   AF-A0A7K1GLU7-F1
#
_cell.length_a   1.000
_cell.length_b   1.000
_cell.length_c   1.000
_cell.angle_alpha   90.00
_cell.angle_beta   90.00
_cell.angle_gamma   90.00
#
_symmetry.space_group_name_H-M   'P 1'
#
loop_
_entity.id
_entity.type
_entity.pdbx_description
1 polymer ?
#
loop_
_entity_poly.entity_id
_entity_poly.type
_entity_poly.pdbx_seq_one_letter_code
_entity_poly.pdbx_strand_id
1 'polypeptide(L)'
;MKYHIDLYASVKININSDAKAYANILCLGDRCKSFAEGFSENSQSRISLMGIVKGLEQIKQAAVVTIHSSSKYVWNTYEKGWLVRWRANNWLKKDGEPPLNLDLWKRFALQLDRHQIQFNYVPYKQENAYLAKAKALGAEALVSSALKVDEVYHMYLEELNLHLNAVPEIVALDEQEQAVVSVVDTTQEAKITEGVDQFIEEDSFTEIEIVADKEDTSIVPPAFESLASLEDEEEDTEQEEEDSQVNSRPTILQKMPSEIKVLVGIRDLLNKYFASHTSQEILRSTDLYDLIKKNKVLKERFPHSVLLNSFLRRQHQEGILKQIIPNCCVDTFNEDFYQWRFHRL
;
A
#
# COMPACT_ATOMS: atom_id res chain seq x y z
N MET A 1 2.49 -4.01 -32.68
CA MET A 1 2.82 -5.26 -31.97
C MET A 1 2.07 -6.44 -32.60
N LYS A 2 2.68 -7.63 -32.70
CA LYS A 2 2.15 -8.78 -33.47
C LYS A 2 1.17 -9.68 -32.71
N TYR A 3 1.24 -9.71 -31.38
CA TYR A 3 0.46 -10.62 -30.54
C TYR A 3 -0.47 -9.83 -29.63
N HIS A 4 -1.69 -10.33 -29.45
CA HIS A 4 -2.62 -9.92 -28.39
C HIS A 4 -2.72 -11.06 -27.38
N ILE A 5 -2.44 -10.76 -26.10
CA ILE A 5 -2.43 -11.76 -25.03
C ILE A 5 -3.34 -11.29 -23.90
N ASP A 6 -4.27 -12.15 -23.50
CA ASP A 6 -5.04 -11.94 -22.29
C ASP A 6 -4.31 -12.56 -21.10
N LEU A 7 -4.00 -11.73 -20.10
CA LEU A 7 -3.39 -12.13 -18.84
C LEU A 7 -4.46 -12.05 -17.73
N TYR A 8 -4.97 -13.20 -17.30
CA TYR A 8 -5.88 -13.31 -16.17
C TYR A 8 -5.07 -13.56 -14.90
N ALA A 9 -5.12 -12.66 -13.92
CA ALA A 9 -4.39 -12.80 -12.67
C ALA A 9 -5.33 -12.73 -11.46
N SER A 10 -5.28 -13.76 -10.63
CA SER A 10 -6.11 -13.91 -9.44
C SER A 10 -5.26 -14.32 -8.23
N VAL A 11 -5.79 -14.08 -7.04
CA VAL A 11 -5.14 -14.40 -5.78
C VAL A 11 -6.06 -15.25 -4.91
N LYS A 12 -5.46 -16.15 -4.14
CA LYS A 12 -6.12 -16.89 -3.09
C LYS A 12 -5.43 -16.59 -1.77
N ILE A 13 -6.23 -16.31 -0.74
CA ILE A 13 -5.78 -16.00 0.61
C ILE A 13 -6.23 -17.14 1.51
N ASN A 14 -5.33 -17.68 2.32
CA ASN A 14 -5.70 -18.52 3.44
C ASN A 14 -6.20 -17.61 4.56
N ILE A 15 -7.42 -17.82 5.06
CA ILE A 15 -8.00 -17.00 6.13
C ILE A 15 -7.48 -17.37 7.52
N ASN A 16 -6.91 -18.58 7.66
CA ASN A 16 -6.46 -19.13 8.94
C ASN A 16 -4.93 -18.98 9.13
N SER A 17 -4.20 -18.52 8.12
CA SER A 17 -2.76 -18.29 8.18
C SER A 17 -2.37 -17.09 7.32
N ASP A 18 -1.11 -16.68 7.35
CA ASP A 18 -0.61 -15.60 6.49
C ASP A 18 -0.29 -16.06 5.06
N ALA A 19 -0.52 -17.34 4.77
CA ALA A 19 -0.27 -17.95 3.48
C ALA A 19 -1.18 -17.37 2.39
N LYS A 20 -0.57 -17.03 1.25
CA LYS A 20 -1.26 -16.47 0.09
C LYS A 20 -0.65 -17.06 -1.18
N ALA A 21 -1.47 -17.22 -2.21
CA ALA A 21 -1.03 -17.69 -3.50
C ALA A 21 -1.53 -16.77 -4.61
N TYR A 22 -0.75 -16.65 -5.67
CA TYR A 22 -1.22 -16.12 -6.93
C TYR A 22 -1.43 -17.27 -7.92
N ALA A 23 -2.27 -17.01 -8.91
CA ALA A 23 -2.24 -17.73 -10.16
C ALA A 23 -2.46 -16.77 -11.32
N ASN A 24 -1.83 -17.07 -12.44
CA ASN A 24 -2.08 -16.38 -13.68
C ASN A 24 -2.31 -17.35 -14.84
N ILE A 25 -3.09 -16.91 -15.81
CA ILE A 25 -3.38 -17.62 -17.06
C ILE A 25 -3.11 -16.65 -18.21
N LEU A 26 -2.23 -17.05 -19.12
CA LEU A 26 -1.88 -16.32 -20.33
C LEU A 26 -2.53 -16.99 -21.52
N CYS A 27 -3.40 -16.30 -22.24
CA CYS A 27 -4.11 -16.82 -23.41
C CYS A 27 -3.72 -16.06 -24.68
N LEU A 28 -3.37 -16.81 -25.73
CA LEU A 28 -3.16 -16.31 -27.09
C LEU A 28 -4.19 -17.00 -28.00
N GLY A 29 -5.32 -16.34 -28.22
CA GLY A 29 -6.52 -16.98 -28.75
C GLY A 29 -6.96 -18.11 -27.80
N ASP A 30 -7.20 -19.30 -28.35
CA ASP A 30 -7.66 -20.47 -27.57
C ASP A 30 -6.54 -21.18 -26.80
N ARG A 31 -5.27 -20.80 -27.01
CA ARG A 31 -4.13 -21.45 -26.36
C ARG A 31 -3.77 -20.73 -25.08
N CYS A 32 -4.02 -21.38 -23.95
CA CYS A 32 -3.71 -20.84 -22.64
C CYS A 32 -2.61 -21.64 -21.92
N LYS A 33 -1.75 -20.93 -21.19
CA LYS A 33 -0.82 -21.49 -20.21
C LYS A 33 -1.11 -20.90 -18.84
N SER A 34 -0.98 -21.71 -17.79
CA SER A 34 -1.28 -21.28 -16.42
C SER A 34 -0.12 -21.56 -15.49
N PHE A 35 0.07 -20.65 -14.53
CA PHE A 35 1.10 -20.71 -13.51
C PHE A 35 0.47 -20.36 -12.16
N ALA A 36 0.89 -21.05 -11.10
CA ALA A 36 0.44 -20.76 -9.75
C ALA A 36 1.59 -21.00 -8.76
N GLU A 37 1.65 -20.20 -7.72
CA GLU A 37 2.67 -20.30 -6.69
C GLU A 37 2.10 -19.83 -5.35
N GLY A 38 2.36 -20.60 -4.30
CA GLY A 38 1.94 -20.33 -2.93
C GLY A 38 3.11 -19.89 -2.06
N PHE A 39 2.83 -18.96 -1.16
CA PHE A 39 3.79 -18.41 -0.22
C PHE A 39 3.29 -18.58 1.21
N SER A 40 4.19 -18.90 2.14
CA SER A 40 3.87 -19.12 3.56
C SER A 40 3.44 -17.82 4.25
N GLU A 41 4.02 -16.70 3.83
CA GLU A 41 3.73 -15.36 4.34
C GLU A 41 3.87 -14.36 3.18
N ASN A 42 2.82 -13.58 2.94
CA ASN A 42 2.79 -12.53 1.92
C ASN A 42 1.71 -11.49 2.25
N SER A 43 1.64 -10.40 1.51
CA SER A 43 0.56 -9.39 1.62
C SER A 43 -0.41 -9.52 0.44
N GLN A 44 -1.68 -9.11 0.60
CA GLN A 44 -2.64 -9.16 -0.51
C GLN A 44 -2.23 -8.25 -1.68
N SER A 45 -1.78 -7.02 -1.40
CA SER A 45 -1.30 -6.11 -2.44
C SER A 45 -0.08 -6.68 -3.18
N ARG A 46 0.87 -7.25 -2.44
CA ARG A 46 2.11 -7.82 -2.96
C ARG A 46 1.87 -9.06 -3.81
N ILE A 47 1.13 -10.05 -3.31
CA ILE A 47 0.82 -11.29 -4.04
C ILE A 47 0.01 -11.01 -5.31
N SER A 48 -0.87 -10.00 -5.29
CA SER A 48 -1.64 -9.58 -6.46
C SER A 48 -0.75 -8.99 -7.56
N LEU A 49 0.14 -8.07 -7.18
CA LEU A 49 1.10 -7.47 -8.11
C LEU A 49 2.08 -8.52 -8.64
N MET A 50 2.56 -9.41 -7.76
CA MET A 50 3.47 -10.49 -8.14
C MET A 50 2.84 -11.42 -9.18
N GLY A 51 1.57 -11.81 -9.02
CA GLY A 51 0.89 -12.66 -10.00
C GLY A 51 0.80 -12.05 -11.39
N ILE A 52 0.60 -10.73 -11.48
CA ILE A 52 0.61 -9.98 -12.74
C ILE A 52 2.02 -9.90 -13.31
N VAL A 53 3.01 -9.46 -12.52
CA VAL A 53 4.40 -9.31 -12.95
C VAL A 53 4.96 -10.65 -13.45
N LYS A 54 4.77 -11.73 -12.70
CA LYS A 54 5.21 -13.07 -13.08
C LYS A 54 4.56 -13.53 -14.39
N GLY A 55 3.30 -13.19 -14.63
CA GLY A 55 2.60 -13.48 -15.89
C GLY A 55 3.21 -12.72 -17.06
N LEU A 56 3.44 -11.42 -16.91
CA LEU A 56 4.09 -10.58 -17.92
C LEU A 56 5.51 -11.06 -18.25
N GLU A 57 6.30 -11.45 -17.23
CA GLU A 57 7.66 -11.96 -17.39
C GLU A 57 7.73 -13.27 -18.20
N GLN A 58 6.64 -14.06 -18.28
CA GLN A 58 6.61 -15.24 -19.15
C GLN A 58 6.49 -14.89 -20.64
N ILE A 59 6.12 -13.64 -20.96
CA ILE A 59 5.92 -13.20 -22.35
C ILE A 59 7.29 -12.84 -22.95
N LYS A 60 7.73 -13.70 -23.88
CA LYS A 60 9.08 -13.61 -24.49
C LYS A 60 9.21 -12.47 -25.50
N GLN A 61 8.14 -12.13 -26.21
CA GLN A 61 8.15 -11.12 -27.28
C GLN A 61 7.22 -9.95 -26.95
N ALA A 62 7.55 -8.76 -27.43
CA ALA A 62 6.71 -7.57 -27.30
C ALA A 62 5.29 -7.85 -27.83
N ALA A 63 4.28 -7.51 -27.04
CA ALA A 63 2.88 -7.88 -27.26
C ALA A 63 1.94 -6.83 -26.68
N VAL A 64 0.74 -6.75 -27.26
CA VAL A 64 -0.39 -6.06 -26.63
C VAL A 64 -0.94 -7.00 -25.58
N VAL A 65 -1.00 -6.57 -24.33
CA VAL A 65 -1.43 -7.42 -23.20
C VAL A 65 -2.62 -6.79 -22.50
N THR A 66 -3.74 -7.50 -22.47
CA THR A 66 -4.91 -7.11 -21.66
C THR A 66 -4.83 -7.84 -20.32
N ILE A 67 -4.61 -7.08 -19.25
CA ILE A 67 -4.56 -7.61 -17.89
C ILE A 67 -5.98 -7.62 -17.32
N HIS A 68 -6.49 -8.80 -17.00
CA HIS A 68 -7.75 -8.98 -16.28
C HIS A 68 -7.45 -9.29 -14.82
N SER A 69 -7.86 -8.41 -13.90
CA SER A 69 -7.66 -8.64 -12.46
C SER A 69 -8.67 -7.87 -11.61
N SER A 70 -8.96 -8.40 -10.43
CA SER A 70 -9.78 -7.74 -9.40
C SER A 70 -8.96 -6.89 -8.42
N SER A 71 -7.64 -6.78 -8.62
CA SER A 71 -6.78 -5.98 -7.75
C SER A 71 -6.96 -4.47 -7.99
N LYS A 72 -7.80 -3.83 -7.16
CA LYS A 72 -7.92 -2.37 -7.12
C LYS A 72 -6.59 -1.68 -6.83
N TYR A 73 -5.70 -2.30 -6.06
CA TYR A 73 -4.39 -1.74 -5.75
C TYR A 73 -3.56 -1.56 -7.03
N VAL A 74 -3.46 -2.60 -7.86
CA VAL A 74 -2.68 -2.55 -9.10
C VAL A 74 -3.38 -1.67 -10.13
N TRP A 75 -4.69 -1.87 -10.31
CA TRP A 75 -5.49 -1.08 -11.26
C TRP A 75 -5.42 0.42 -10.96
N ASN A 76 -5.69 0.86 -9.71
CA ASN A 76 -5.65 2.28 -9.37
C ASN A 76 -4.26 2.89 -9.57
N THR A 77 -3.19 2.13 -9.27
CA THR A 77 -1.82 2.61 -9.44
C THR A 77 -1.48 2.82 -10.92
N TYR A 78 -1.90 1.87 -11.77
CA TYR A 78 -1.78 1.95 -13.22
C TYR A 78 -2.61 3.12 -13.78
N GLU A 79 -3.91 3.13 -13.51
CA GLU A 79 -4.88 4.08 -14.05
C GLU A 79 -4.55 5.54 -13.68
N LYS A 80 -4.14 5.78 -12.43
CA LYS A 80 -3.82 7.14 -11.95
C LYS A 80 -2.45 7.64 -12.38
N GLY A 81 -1.70 6.86 -13.16
CA GLY A 81 -0.35 7.18 -13.62
C GLY A 81 0.66 7.33 -12.47
N TRP A 82 0.42 6.67 -11.33
CA TRP A 82 1.29 6.82 -10.16
C TRP A 82 2.68 6.26 -10.42
N LEU A 83 2.77 5.15 -11.16
CA LEU A 83 4.04 4.54 -11.51
C LEU A 83 4.94 5.49 -12.33
N VAL A 84 4.36 6.23 -13.27
CA VAL A 84 5.07 7.23 -14.07
C VAL A 84 5.61 8.35 -13.17
N ARG A 85 4.76 8.86 -12.25
CA ARG A 85 5.15 9.90 -11.30
C ARG A 85 6.24 9.43 -10.34
N TRP A 86 6.15 8.19 -9.83
CA TRP A 86 7.16 7.61 -8.96
C TRP A 86 8.49 7.45 -9.71
N ARG A 87 8.49 6.91 -10.94
CA ARG A 87 9.71 6.78 -11.75
C ARG A 87 10.39 8.13 -12.00
N ALA A 88 9.60 9.17 -12.29
CA ALA A 88 10.12 10.53 -12.47
C ALA A 88 10.64 11.16 -11.17
N ASN A 89 10.13 10.73 -10.02
CA ASN A 89 10.50 11.24 -8.69
C ASN A 89 11.40 10.26 -7.93
N ASN A 90 12.37 9.62 -8.60
CA ASN A 90 13.33 8.68 -8.00
C ASN A 90 12.70 7.59 -7.12
N TRP A 91 11.53 7.11 -7.53
CA TRP A 91 10.72 6.12 -6.82
C TRP A 91 10.21 6.55 -5.45
N LEU A 92 9.95 7.84 -5.26
CA LEU A 92 9.37 8.40 -4.05
C LEU A 92 7.94 8.91 -4.29
N LYS A 93 7.07 8.70 -3.30
CA LYS A 93 5.76 9.34 -3.19
C LYS A 93 5.91 10.81 -2.77
N LYS A 94 4.79 11.54 -2.75
CA LYS A 94 4.74 12.96 -2.33
C LYS A 94 5.17 13.19 -0.88
N ASP A 95 5.02 12.19 -0.02
CA ASP A 95 5.42 12.23 1.39
C ASP A 95 6.92 11.91 1.60
N GLY A 96 7.68 11.74 0.51
CA GLY A 96 9.11 11.41 0.54
C GLY A 96 9.42 9.94 0.79
N GLU A 97 8.40 9.08 0.91
CA GLU A 97 8.59 7.65 1.14
C GLU A 97 8.50 6.84 -0.16
N PRO A 98 9.20 5.70 -0.28
CA PRO A 98 9.00 4.79 -1.40
C PRO A 98 7.58 4.20 -1.42
N PRO A 99 7.03 3.87 -2.60
CA PRO A 99 5.76 3.15 -2.67
C PRO A 99 5.91 1.74 -2.10
N LEU A 100 4.84 1.21 -1.50
CA LEU A 100 4.79 -0.18 -1.07
C LEU A 100 5.07 -1.12 -2.27
N ASN A 101 5.80 -2.22 -2.04
CA ASN A 101 6.17 -3.20 -3.06
C ASN A 101 7.01 -2.61 -4.21
N LEU A 102 7.91 -1.67 -3.88
CA LEU A 102 8.76 -0.98 -4.86
C LEU A 102 9.52 -1.94 -5.79
N ASP A 103 10.03 -3.05 -5.25
CA ASP A 103 10.74 -4.09 -6.00
C ASP A 103 9.88 -4.68 -7.14
N LEU A 104 8.61 -4.98 -6.86
CA LEU A 104 7.68 -5.49 -7.86
C LEU A 104 7.21 -4.39 -8.82
N TRP A 105 7.06 -3.15 -8.35
CA TRP A 105 6.71 -2.03 -9.23
C TRP A 105 7.81 -1.70 -10.22
N LYS A 106 9.08 -1.76 -9.81
CA LYS A 106 10.23 -1.63 -10.72
C LYS A 106 10.19 -2.72 -11.79
N ARG A 107 9.92 -3.97 -11.41
CA ARG A 107 9.77 -5.08 -12.36
C ARG A 107 8.57 -4.89 -13.30
N PHE A 108 7.43 -4.42 -12.78
CA PHE A 108 6.26 -4.10 -13.60
C PHE A 108 6.54 -2.96 -14.60
N ALA A 109 7.28 -1.93 -14.18
CA ALA A 109 7.66 -0.82 -15.07
C ALA A 109 8.52 -1.30 -16.25
N LEU A 110 9.45 -2.23 -16.02
CA LEU A 110 10.21 -2.86 -17.11
C LEU A 110 9.30 -3.59 -18.12
N GLN A 111 8.16 -4.13 -17.66
CA GLN A 111 7.19 -4.76 -18.56
C GLN A 111 6.35 -3.74 -19.33
N LEU A 112 6.09 -2.56 -18.77
CA LEU A 112 5.44 -1.47 -19.51
C LEU A 112 6.32 -0.94 -20.64
N ASP A 113 7.64 -0.92 -20.45
CA ASP A 113 8.58 -0.52 -21.50
C ASP A 113 8.61 -1.57 -22.65
N ARG A 114 8.30 -2.84 -22.35
CA ARG A 114 8.31 -3.96 -23.32
C ARG A 114 6.97 -4.23 -24.01
N HIS A 115 5.86 -4.00 -23.32
CA HIS A 115 4.52 -4.43 -23.75
C HIS A 115 3.55 -3.25 -23.80
N GLN A 116 2.65 -3.24 -24.78
CA GLN A 116 1.53 -2.30 -24.78
C GLN A 116 0.45 -2.89 -23.86
N ILE A 117 0.41 -2.42 -22.62
CA ILE A 117 -0.49 -2.94 -21.60
C ILE A 117 -1.82 -2.19 -21.63
N GLN A 118 -2.91 -2.94 -21.50
CA GLN A 118 -4.25 -2.45 -21.22
C GLN A 118 -4.75 -3.14 -19.94
N PHE A 119 -5.42 -2.40 -19.06
CA PHE A 119 -5.91 -2.95 -17.80
C PHE A 119 -7.43 -3.03 -17.83
N ASN A 120 -7.96 -4.26 -17.76
CA ASN A 120 -9.37 -4.53 -17.55
C ASN A 120 -9.60 -4.88 -16.07
N TYR A 121 -10.09 -3.90 -15.31
CA TYR A 121 -10.48 -4.14 -13.94
C TYR A 121 -11.78 -4.94 -13.89
N VAL A 122 -11.72 -6.15 -13.34
CA VAL A 122 -12.88 -7.03 -13.18
C VAL A 122 -13.26 -7.06 -11.71
N PRO A 123 -14.40 -6.46 -11.30
CA PRO A 123 -14.88 -6.56 -9.93
C PRO A 123 -14.93 -8.01 -9.45
N TYR A 124 -14.53 -8.26 -8.21
CA TYR A 124 -14.49 -9.63 -7.65
C TYR A 124 -15.84 -10.39 -7.73
N LYS A 125 -16.97 -9.66 -7.69
CA LYS A 125 -18.33 -10.23 -7.81
C LYS A 125 -18.75 -10.52 -9.25
N GLN A 126 -18.03 -9.99 -10.24
CA GLN A 126 -18.34 -10.21 -11.64
C GLN A 126 -17.74 -11.54 -12.10
N GLU A 127 -18.55 -12.34 -12.80
CA GLU A 127 -18.10 -13.62 -13.31
C GLU A 127 -17.10 -13.47 -14.45
N ASN A 128 -16.03 -14.26 -14.39
CA ASN A 128 -15.08 -14.44 -15.46
C ASN A 128 -14.46 -15.84 -15.32
N ALA A 129 -14.67 -16.69 -16.33
CA ALA A 129 -14.29 -18.09 -16.28
C ALA A 129 -12.78 -18.32 -16.06
N TYR A 130 -11.94 -17.49 -16.69
CA TYR A 130 -10.48 -17.60 -16.54
C TYR A 130 -9.99 -17.10 -15.18
N LEU A 131 -10.59 -16.03 -14.62
CA LEU A 131 -10.28 -15.60 -13.26
C LEU A 131 -10.76 -16.61 -12.21
N ALA A 132 -11.91 -17.25 -12.42
CA ALA A 132 -12.39 -18.34 -11.57
C ALA A 132 -11.43 -19.55 -11.63
N LYS A 133 -10.98 -19.92 -12.82
CA LYS A 133 -9.97 -20.98 -13.01
C LYS A 133 -8.64 -20.63 -12.36
N ALA A 134 -8.14 -19.40 -12.53
CA ALA A 134 -6.93 -18.93 -11.85
C ALA A 134 -7.09 -19.01 -10.32
N LYS A 135 -8.24 -18.58 -9.78
CA LYS A 135 -8.52 -18.68 -8.34
C LYS A 135 -8.48 -20.13 -7.82
N ALA A 136 -8.99 -21.09 -8.59
CA ALA A 136 -8.93 -22.51 -8.26
C ALA A 136 -7.47 -23.02 -8.24
N LEU A 137 -6.67 -22.68 -9.25
CA LEU A 137 -5.23 -23.02 -9.29
C LEU A 137 -4.47 -22.41 -8.10
N GLY A 138 -4.79 -21.18 -7.71
CA GLY A 138 -4.21 -20.55 -6.52
C GLY A 138 -4.61 -21.29 -5.22
N ALA A 139 -5.81 -21.86 -5.15
CA ALA A 139 -6.23 -22.66 -4.00
C ALA A 139 -5.47 -23.99 -3.93
N GLU A 140 -5.22 -24.64 -5.06
CA GLU A 140 -4.37 -25.83 -5.13
C GLU A 140 -2.93 -25.52 -4.66
N ALA A 141 -2.38 -24.39 -5.11
CA ALA A 141 -1.05 -23.95 -4.71
C ALA A 141 -0.91 -23.67 -3.20
N LEU A 142 -2.01 -23.29 -2.52
CA LEU A 142 -2.02 -23.10 -1.06
C LEU A 142 -2.05 -24.40 -0.26
N VAL A 143 -2.60 -25.48 -0.84
CA VAL A 143 -2.70 -26.79 -0.17
C VAL A 143 -1.43 -27.60 -0.36
N SER A 144 -0.64 -27.30 -1.39
CA SER A 144 0.66 -27.90 -1.61
C SER A 144 1.62 -27.67 -0.41
N SER A 145 2.37 -28.70 -0.03
CA SER A 145 3.37 -28.62 1.06
C SER A 145 4.61 -27.79 0.70
N ALA A 146 4.69 -27.24 -0.53
CA ALA A 146 5.83 -26.51 -1.05
C ALA A 146 5.61 -24.98 -1.07
N LEU A 147 5.02 -24.42 -0.02
CA LEU A 147 4.89 -22.97 0.11
C LEU A 147 6.27 -22.32 0.19
N LYS A 148 6.48 -21.28 -0.64
CA LYS A 148 7.74 -20.54 -0.69
C LYS A 148 7.77 -19.39 0.29
N VAL A 149 8.96 -18.91 0.60
CA VAL A 149 9.16 -17.65 1.32
C VAL A 149 9.37 -16.54 0.30
N ASP A 150 8.67 -15.42 0.45
CA ASP A 150 8.97 -14.19 -0.27
C ASP A 150 9.99 -13.41 0.54
N GLU A 151 11.28 -13.56 0.20
CA GLU A 151 12.39 -13.02 1.00
C GLU A 151 12.28 -11.51 1.22
N VAL A 152 11.89 -10.76 0.19
CA VAL A 152 11.73 -9.29 0.30
C VAL A 152 10.61 -8.93 1.26
N TYR A 153 9.49 -9.65 1.22
CA TYR A 153 8.41 -9.45 2.18
C TYR A 153 8.83 -9.86 3.59
N HIS A 154 9.49 -11.00 3.73
CA HIS A 154 9.98 -11.47 5.02
C HIS A 154 10.95 -10.47 5.66
N MET A 155 11.91 -9.95 4.89
CA MET A 155 12.83 -8.90 5.33
C MET A 155 12.09 -7.62 5.76
N TYR A 156 11.05 -7.22 5.03
CA TYR A 156 10.20 -6.09 5.41
C TYR A 156 9.54 -6.30 6.79
N LEU A 157 9.04 -7.50 7.07
CA LEU A 157 8.41 -7.81 8.36
C LEU A 157 9.44 -7.89 9.49
N GLU A 158 10.63 -8.41 9.24
CA GLU A 158 11.74 -8.37 10.22
C GLU A 158 12.13 -6.93 10.58
N GLU A 159 12.30 -6.07 9.58
CA GLU A 159 12.61 -4.65 9.80
C GLU A 159 11.47 -3.96 10.55
N LEU A 160 10.21 -4.25 10.19
CA LEU A 160 9.07 -3.72 10.91
C LEU A 160 9.09 -4.14 12.38
N ASN A 161 9.37 -5.42 12.65
CA ASN A 161 9.46 -5.94 14.01
C ASN A 161 10.61 -5.31 14.81
N LEU A 162 11.76 -5.07 14.17
CA LEU A 162 12.87 -4.32 14.78
C LEU A 162 12.44 -2.89 15.13
N HIS A 163 11.77 -2.18 14.23
CA HIS A 163 11.27 -0.83 14.52
C HIS A 163 10.22 -0.79 15.63
N LEU A 164 9.41 -1.84 15.77
CA LEU A 164 8.39 -1.94 16.83
C LEU A 164 8.97 -2.29 18.20
N ASN A 165 10.05 -3.08 18.24
CA ASN A 165 10.70 -3.56 19.45
C ASN A 165 12.00 -2.84 19.80
N ALA A 166 12.41 -1.86 19.00
CA ALA A 166 13.44 -0.92 19.39
C ALA A 166 12.99 -0.22 20.68
N VAL A 167 13.46 -0.74 21.81
CA VAL A 167 13.35 -0.10 23.12
C VAL A 167 13.86 1.33 22.93
N PRO A 168 13.14 2.37 23.37
CA PRO A 168 13.65 3.71 23.25
C PRO A 168 14.81 3.87 24.23
N GLU A 169 16.04 3.70 23.75
CA GLU A 169 17.23 4.34 24.32
C GLU A 169 17.35 5.79 23.80
N ILE A 170 16.20 6.41 23.52
CA ILE A 170 16.02 7.82 23.19
C ILE A 170 14.88 8.35 24.06
N VAL A 171 15.07 8.23 25.38
CA VAL A 171 14.44 9.11 26.39
C VAL A 171 15.55 9.58 27.33
N ALA A 172 16.49 10.33 26.74
CA ALA A 172 17.34 11.29 27.41
C ALA A 172 17.75 12.26 26.30
N LEU A 173 17.68 13.57 26.57
CA LEU A 173 17.80 14.67 25.61
C LEU A 173 16.47 15.12 24.98
N ASP A 174 15.45 15.39 25.80
CA ASP A 174 14.55 16.52 25.49
C ASP A 174 13.90 17.17 26.73
N GLU A 175 14.63 17.21 27.87
CA GLU A 175 14.21 17.97 29.07
C GLU A 175 15.00 19.28 29.27
N GLN A 176 15.73 19.77 28.26
CA GLN A 176 16.49 21.04 28.36
C GLN A 176 16.05 22.17 27.42
N GLU A 177 14.98 22.04 26.64
CA GLU A 177 14.45 23.16 25.82
C GLU A 177 13.23 23.89 26.40
N GLN A 178 12.93 23.75 27.69
CA GLN A 178 11.86 24.54 28.36
C GLN A 178 12.34 25.45 29.51
N ALA A 179 13.64 25.74 29.61
CA ALA A 179 14.18 26.59 30.68
C ALA A 179 15.12 27.70 30.19
N VAL A 180 14.80 28.43 29.11
CA VAL A 180 15.49 29.69 28.78
C VAL A 180 14.56 30.73 28.16
N VAL A 181 13.39 31.01 28.74
CA VAL A 181 12.74 32.34 28.56
C VAL A 181 11.94 32.69 29.82
N SER A 182 12.62 33.18 30.86
CA SER A 182 11.96 34.08 31.82
C SER A 182 13.01 35.01 32.45
N VAL A 183 12.58 36.25 32.64
CA VAL A 183 13.28 37.41 33.24
C VAL A 183 14.31 38.02 32.26
N VAL A 184 14.17 39.25 31.75
CA VAL A 184 14.10 40.52 32.50
C VAL A 184 13.37 41.65 31.71
N ASP A 185 12.44 42.31 32.41
CA ASP A 185 12.04 43.73 32.45
C ASP A 185 11.62 44.60 31.24
N THR A 186 10.34 44.99 31.31
CA THR A 186 9.72 46.33 31.40
C THR A 186 10.16 47.55 30.57
N THR A 187 9.12 48.38 30.29
CA THR A 187 9.06 49.80 29.86
C THR A 187 9.39 50.05 28.38
N GLN A 188 8.60 50.79 27.56
CA GLN A 188 7.82 52.00 27.82
C GLN A 188 6.77 52.24 26.70
N GLU A 189 5.75 53.05 27.03
CA GLU A 189 4.62 53.51 26.21
C GLU A 189 5.01 54.43 25.03
N ALA A 190 4.18 54.46 23.95
CA ALA A 190 3.64 55.72 23.39
C ALA A 190 2.60 55.49 22.27
N LYS A 191 1.55 56.32 22.33
CA LYS A 191 0.37 56.49 21.46
C LYS A 191 0.69 56.78 19.98
N ILE A 192 -0.26 56.50 19.08
CA ILE A 192 -0.90 57.48 18.17
C ILE A 192 -2.27 56.92 17.72
N THR A 193 -3.22 57.84 17.60
CA THR A 193 -4.67 57.73 17.40
C THR A 193 -5.07 57.84 15.91
N GLU A 194 -6.34 57.50 15.63
CA GLU A 194 -7.23 57.96 14.54
C GLU A 194 -7.27 57.24 13.18
N GLY A 195 -8.50 56.97 12.73
CA GLY A 195 -8.87 56.65 11.35
C GLY A 195 -10.14 55.80 11.24
N VAL A 196 -11.30 56.46 11.12
CA VAL A 196 -12.67 55.90 11.00
C VAL A 196 -13.05 55.71 9.52
N ASP A 197 -14.15 54.95 9.29
CA ASP A 197 -14.99 54.78 8.07
C ASP A 197 -14.58 53.69 7.05
N GLN A 198 -15.46 52.90 6.43
CA GLN A 198 -16.89 52.50 6.59
C GLN A 198 -17.21 51.56 5.37
N PHE A 199 -18.24 50.71 5.49
CA PHE A 199 -19.04 50.08 4.39
C PHE A 199 -18.39 48.95 3.52
N ILE A 200 -19.06 47.89 3.02
CA ILE A 200 -20.41 47.27 3.11
C ILE A 200 -20.33 45.86 2.43
N GLU A 201 -21.16 44.92 2.91
CA GLU A 201 -21.84 43.74 2.27
C GLU A 201 -21.02 42.68 1.49
N GLU A 202 -21.07 41.39 1.87
CA GLU A 202 -22.17 40.38 1.79
C GLU A 202 -22.35 39.73 0.41
N ASP A 203 -22.36 38.38 0.45
CA ASP A 203 -23.07 37.44 -0.43
C ASP A 203 -22.67 37.37 -1.92
N SER A 204 -22.61 36.24 -2.61
CA SER A 204 -23.22 34.92 -2.44
C SER A 204 -22.54 33.93 -3.39
N PHE A 205 -22.61 32.65 -3.04
CA PHE A 205 -22.37 31.51 -3.94
C PHE A 205 -23.51 31.39 -4.96
N THR A 206 -23.19 31.15 -6.23
CA THR A 206 -24.13 30.60 -7.21
C THR A 206 -23.59 29.32 -7.85
N GLU A 207 -24.45 28.30 -7.83
CA GLU A 207 -24.37 27.08 -8.62
C GLU A 207 -24.33 27.38 -10.12
N ILE A 208 -23.59 26.59 -10.89
CA ILE A 208 -23.67 26.57 -12.35
C ILE A 208 -24.10 25.17 -12.79
N GLU A 209 -25.30 25.10 -13.35
CA GLU A 209 -25.80 24.02 -14.20
C GLU A 209 -24.88 23.84 -15.42
N ILE A 210 -24.54 22.59 -15.76
CA ILE A 210 -23.95 22.27 -17.06
C ILE A 210 -24.93 21.37 -17.82
N VAL A 211 -25.46 21.98 -18.88
CA VAL A 211 -26.29 21.40 -19.93
C VAL A 211 -25.51 20.33 -20.70
N ALA A 212 -26.20 19.24 -21.01
CA ALA A 212 -25.71 18.18 -21.88
C ALA A 212 -25.71 18.63 -23.35
N ASP A 213 -24.62 18.39 -24.06
CA ASP A 213 -24.66 18.11 -25.49
C ASP A 213 -23.58 17.09 -25.88
N LYS A 214 -23.97 16.22 -26.82
CA LYS A 214 -23.18 15.11 -27.38
C LYS A 214 -22.17 15.67 -28.38
N GLU A 215 -20.95 15.18 -28.36
CA GLU A 215 -20.21 14.91 -29.60
C GLU A 215 -19.06 13.91 -29.41
N ASP A 216 -18.87 13.14 -30.46
CA ASP A 216 -18.04 11.96 -30.64
C ASP A 216 -16.54 12.31 -30.60
N THR A 217 -15.76 11.69 -29.72
CA THR A 217 -14.29 11.87 -29.72
C THR A 217 -13.55 10.55 -29.51
N SER A 218 -12.98 10.08 -30.63
CA SER A 218 -11.98 9.03 -30.78
C SER A 218 -10.82 9.21 -29.78
N ILE A 219 -10.60 8.21 -28.92
CA ILE A 219 -9.45 8.15 -28.01
C ILE A 219 -8.23 7.63 -28.79
N VAL A 220 -7.29 8.51 -29.06
CA VAL A 220 -5.95 8.16 -29.59
C VAL A 220 -5.02 7.90 -28.39
N PRO A 221 -4.30 6.77 -28.32
CA PRO A 221 -3.29 6.55 -27.28
C PRO A 221 -2.05 7.43 -27.53
N PRO A 222 -1.36 7.93 -26.49
CA PRO A 222 -0.17 8.75 -26.66
C PRO A 222 0.96 7.93 -27.31
N ALA A 223 1.53 8.47 -28.38
CA ALA A 223 2.71 7.94 -29.04
C ALA A 223 3.93 8.12 -28.14
N PHE A 224 4.69 7.04 -27.93
CA PHE A 224 6.01 7.09 -27.28
C PHE A 224 7.06 6.93 -28.37
N GLU A 225 7.92 7.94 -28.53
CA GLU A 225 9.02 7.92 -29.49
C GLU A 225 10.06 6.89 -29.08
N SER A 226 10.37 6.00 -30.03
CA SER A 226 11.42 5.00 -29.95
C SER A 226 12.76 5.64 -30.28
N LEU A 227 13.65 5.73 -29.29
CA LEU A 227 15.07 6.07 -29.51
C LEU A 227 15.90 4.78 -29.53
N ALA A 228 16.12 4.26 -30.73
CA ALA A 228 17.35 3.56 -31.10
C ALA A 228 18.06 4.52 -32.05
N SER A 229 19.27 5.00 -31.78
CA SER A 229 20.52 4.26 -31.91
C SER A 229 21.65 5.28 -31.68
N LEU A 230 22.79 4.83 -31.15
CA LEU A 230 24.16 5.20 -31.55
C LEU A 230 25.16 4.42 -30.67
N GLU A 231 25.95 3.58 -31.33
CA GLU A 231 27.26 3.04 -30.92
C GLU A 231 28.26 4.25 -30.88
N ASP A 232 29.38 4.30 -30.15
CA ASP A 232 30.51 3.38 -29.96
C ASP A 232 31.35 3.76 -28.71
N GLU A 233 32.14 2.77 -28.28
CA GLU A 233 33.37 2.68 -27.45
C GLU A 233 33.97 3.91 -26.70
N GLU A 234 34.35 3.66 -25.45
CA GLU A 234 35.68 4.00 -24.91
C GLU A 234 36.03 3.05 -23.74
N GLU A 235 37.14 2.32 -23.89
CA GLU A 235 37.84 1.59 -22.81
C GLU A 235 38.57 2.62 -21.92
N ASP A 236 38.37 2.55 -20.61
CA ASP A 236 39.37 3.02 -19.66
C ASP A 236 39.42 2.09 -18.44
N THR A 237 40.56 1.42 -18.31
CA THR A 237 41.03 0.71 -17.13
C THR A 237 41.46 1.71 -16.08
N GLU A 238 40.93 1.66 -14.85
CA GLU A 238 41.68 2.03 -13.65
C GLU A 238 41.05 1.51 -12.34
N GLN A 239 41.82 0.62 -11.71
CA GLN A 239 42.10 0.48 -10.27
C GLN A 239 40.99 0.06 -9.29
N GLU A 240 41.21 -1.15 -8.75
CA GLU A 240 40.58 -1.70 -7.55
C GLU A 240 40.96 -0.84 -6.33
N GLU A 241 39.99 -0.09 -5.79
CA GLU A 241 40.02 0.37 -4.41
C GLU A 241 39.13 -0.56 -3.57
N GLU A 242 39.80 -1.40 -2.76
CA GLU A 242 39.20 -2.14 -1.65
C GLU A 242 38.67 -1.15 -0.61
N ASP A 243 37.49 -0.60 -0.83
CA ASP A 243 36.73 0.04 0.23
C ASP A 243 36.00 -1.03 1.03
N SER A 244 36.46 -1.20 2.27
CA SER A 244 35.83 -1.97 3.33
C SER A 244 34.37 -1.54 3.53
N GLN A 245 33.47 -2.12 2.73
CA GLN A 245 32.03 -2.04 2.94
C GLN A 245 31.71 -2.78 4.24
N VAL A 246 31.47 -1.98 5.28
CA VAL A 246 30.60 -2.39 6.38
C VAL A 246 29.30 -2.86 5.70
N ASN A 247 29.07 -4.18 5.69
CA ASN A 247 27.86 -4.81 5.17
C ASN A 247 26.66 -4.40 6.05
N SER A 248 26.24 -3.13 5.96
CA SER A 248 24.95 -2.68 6.47
C SER A 248 23.87 -3.23 5.55
N ARG A 249 23.10 -4.16 6.08
CA ARG A 249 21.90 -4.75 5.44
C ARG A 249 21.09 -3.64 4.75
N PRO A 250 20.75 -3.77 3.45
CA PRO A 250 19.99 -2.74 2.74
C PRO A 250 18.61 -2.58 3.38
N THR A 251 18.35 -1.40 3.94
CA THR A 251 17.10 -1.10 4.65
C THR A 251 15.94 -0.93 3.66
N ILE A 252 14.92 -1.78 3.78
CA ILE A 252 13.69 -1.71 2.97
C ILE A 252 12.72 -0.65 3.54
N LEU A 253 12.72 -0.46 4.86
CA LEU A 253 11.91 0.50 5.62
C LEU A 253 12.77 1.66 6.12
N GLN A 254 12.82 2.76 5.36
CA GLN A 254 13.52 3.99 5.78
C GLN A 254 12.83 4.72 6.95
N LYS A 255 11.50 4.59 7.05
CA LYS A 255 10.66 5.21 8.09
C LYS A 255 9.41 4.38 8.30
N MET A 256 8.89 4.37 9.53
CA MET A 256 7.64 3.67 9.84
C MET A 256 6.44 4.28 9.08
N PRO A 257 5.75 3.52 8.22
CA PRO A 257 4.62 4.02 7.43
C PRO A 257 3.48 4.58 8.28
N SER A 258 2.75 5.55 7.72
CA SER A 258 1.65 6.24 8.43
C SER A 258 0.56 5.28 8.94
N GLU A 259 0.21 4.23 8.19
CA GLU A 259 -0.78 3.25 8.62
C GLU A 259 -0.30 2.41 9.81
N ILE A 260 0.99 2.09 9.85
CA ILE A 260 1.58 1.33 10.96
C ILE A 260 1.56 2.17 12.24
N LYS A 261 1.88 3.47 12.16
CA LYS A 261 1.76 4.39 13.30
C LYS A 261 0.34 4.44 13.85
N VAL A 262 -0.67 4.42 12.98
CA VAL A 262 -2.07 4.36 13.40
C VAL A 262 -2.38 3.03 14.13
N LEU A 263 -1.90 1.90 13.61
CA LEU A 263 -2.06 0.60 14.27
C LEU A 263 -1.37 0.55 15.64
N VAL A 264 -0.16 1.11 15.75
CA VAL A 264 0.56 1.24 17.02
C VAL A 264 -0.26 2.08 18.01
N GLY A 265 -0.83 3.20 17.57
CA GLY A 265 -1.71 4.01 18.41
C GLY A 265 -2.97 3.25 18.89
N ILE A 266 -3.53 2.38 18.03
CA ILE A 266 -4.65 1.49 18.42
C ILE A 266 -4.20 0.45 19.45
N ARG A 267 -3.03 -0.17 19.24
CA ARG A 267 -2.43 -1.13 20.19
C ARG A 267 -2.23 -0.51 21.57
N ASP A 268 -1.64 0.67 21.62
CA ASP A 268 -1.32 1.34 22.88
C ASP A 268 -2.61 1.74 23.63
N LEU A 269 -3.65 2.13 22.89
CA LEU A 269 -4.99 2.39 23.43
C LEU A 269 -5.65 1.12 23.98
N LEU A 270 -5.52 -0.02 23.30
CA LEU A 270 -5.97 -1.33 23.81
C LEU A 270 -5.22 -1.73 25.09
N ASN A 271 -3.90 -1.58 25.11
CA ASN A 271 -3.07 -1.92 26.27
C ASN A 271 -3.45 -1.07 27.49
N LYS A 272 -3.64 0.25 27.30
CA LYS A 272 -4.10 1.15 28.36
C LYS A 272 -5.50 0.79 28.87
N TYR A 273 -6.38 0.36 27.99
CA TYR A 273 -7.71 -0.10 28.36
C TYR A 273 -7.66 -1.35 29.24
N PHE A 274 -6.95 -2.40 28.80
CA PHE A 274 -6.84 -3.64 29.56
C PHE A 274 -6.07 -3.48 30.89
N ALA A 275 -5.10 -2.56 30.95
CA ALA A 275 -4.41 -2.22 32.19
C ALA A 275 -5.37 -1.59 33.23
N SER A 276 -6.36 -0.82 32.78
CA SER A 276 -7.34 -0.16 33.66
C SER A 276 -8.60 -0.98 33.94
N HIS A 277 -8.85 -2.06 33.19
CA HIS A 277 -10.06 -2.89 33.28
C HIS A 277 -9.68 -4.36 33.48
N THR A 278 -9.15 -4.69 34.67
CA THR A 278 -8.58 -6.02 34.96
C THR A 278 -9.60 -7.16 34.85
N SER A 279 -10.90 -6.89 35.03
CA SER A 279 -11.97 -7.87 34.88
C SER A 279 -12.40 -8.13 33.44
N GLN A 280 -11.90 -7.36 32.47
CA GLN A 280 -12.32 -7.47 31.08
C GLN A 280 -11.25 -8.19 30.26
N GLU A 281 -11.58 -9.37 29.76
CA GLU A 281 -10.66 -10.21 28.99
C GLU A 281 -10.75 -10.00 27.48
N ILE A 282 -11.92 -9.56 26.98
CA ILE A 282 -12.21 -9.43 25.56
C ILE A 282 -12.83 -8.06 25.27
N LEU A 283 -12.39 -7.45 24.17
CA LEU A 283 -12.96 -6.24 23.60
C LEU A 283 -13.39 -6.48 22.14
N ARG A 284 -14.61 -6.09 21.76
CA ARG A 284 -15.08 -6.21 20.37
C ARG A 284 -14.74 -4.96 19.56
N SER A 285 -14.82 -5.03 18.22
CA SER A 285 -14.61 -3.84 17.37
C SER A 285 -15.54 -2.67 17.67
N THR A 286 -16.78 -2.93 18.13
CA THR A 286 -17.71 -1.88 18.58
C THR A 286 -17.19 -1.15 19.79
N ASP A 287 -16.69 -1.90 20.76
CA ASP A 287 -16.20 -1.39 22.03
C ASP A 287 -14.85 -0.68 21.83
N LEU A 288 -14.00 -1.19 20.93
CA LEU A 288 -12.79 -0.50 20.47
C LEU A 288 -13.11 0.85 19.80
N TYR A 289 -14.15 0.89 18.97
CA TYR A 289 -14.56 2.16 18.35
C TYR A 289 -15.00 3.19 19.39
N ASP A 290 -15.63 2.76 20.47
CA ASP A 290 -16.00 3.62 21.60
C ASP A 290 -14.80 4.17 22.37
N LEU A 291 -13.64 3.52 22.30
CA LEU A 291 -12.38 4.05 22.80
C LEU A 291 -11.75 5.03 21.79
N ILE A 292 -11.76 4.68 20.50
CA ILE A 292 -11.21 5.51 19.43
C ILE A 292 -11.93 6.86 19.34
N LYS A 293 -13.26 6.90 19.48
CA LYS A 293 -14.04 8.16 19.45
C LYS A 293 -13.65 9.15 20.56
N LYS A 294 -12.97 8.70 21.62
CA LYS A 294 -12.47 9.54 22.71
C LYS A 294 -11.08 10.12 22.43
N ASN A 295 -10.34 9.55 21.47
CA ASN A 295 -9.03 10.04 21.04
C ASN A 295 -9.21 10.98 19.83
N LYS A 296 -8.86 12.27 19.97
CA LYS A 296 -9.08 13.29 18.90
C LYS A 296 -8.43 12.88 17.57
N VAL A 297 -7.16 12.47 17.59
CA VAL A 297 -6.38 12.10 16.40
C VAL A 297 -6.98 10.88 15.70
N LEU A 298 -7.30 9.82 16.45
CA LEU A 298 -7.87 8.61 15.86
C LEU A 298 -9.32 8.81 15.40
N LYS A 299 -10.09 9.69 16.07
CA LYS A 299 -11.45 10.04 15.66
C LYS A 299 -11.49 10.78 14.32
N GLU A 300 -10.55 11.71 14.09
CA GLU A 300 -10.41 12.37 12.78
C GLU A 300 -10.09 11.37 11.68
N ARG A 301 -9.24 10.38 11.97
CA ARG A 301 -8.91 9.29 11.04
C ARG A 301 -10.07 8.32 10.81
N PHE A 302 -10.87 8.06 11.84
CA PHE A 302 -12.00 7.14 11.82
C PHE A 302 -13.30 7.81 12.32
N PRO A 303 -13.94 8.67 11.51
CA PRO A 303 -15.21 9.31 11.88
C PRO A 303 -16.38 8.35 12.11
N HIS A 304 -16.29 7.14 11.54
CA HIS A 304 -17.30 6.09 11.63
C HIS A 304 -16.66 4.71 11.83
N SER A 305 -17.36 3.82 12.54
CA SER A 305 -16.91 2.45 12.84
C SER A 305 -16.65 1.60 11.59
N VAL A 306 -17.36 1.89 10.49
CA VAL A 306 -17.16 1.23 9.19
C VAL A 306 -15.74 1.47 8.65
N LEU A 307 -15.21 2.68 8.82
CA LEU A 307 -13.86 3.02 8.36
C LEU A 307 -12.79 2.33 9.20
N LEU A 308 -12.98 2.23 10.51
CA LEU A 308 -12.12 1.44 11.40
C LEU A 308 -12.10 -0.04 10.98
N ASN A 309 -13.27 -0.67 10.81
CA ASN A 309 -13.35 -2.08 10.43
C ASN A 309 -12.75 -2.33 9.04
N SER A 310 -12.97 -1.41 8.10
CA SER A 310 -12.36 -1.47 6.76
C SER A 310 -10.84 -1.35 6.83
N PHE A 311 -10.32 -0.50 7.71
CA PHE A 311 -8.89 -0.36 7.96
C PHE A 311 -8.31 -1.62 8.58
N LEU A 312 -8.88 -2.14 9.67
CA LEU A 312 -8.43 -3.39 10.32
C LEU A 312 -8.44 -4.57 9.33
N ARG A 313 -9.49 -4.70 8.52
CA ARG A 313 -9.59 -5.72 7.46
C ARG A 313 -8.46 -5.61 6.47
N ARG A 314 -8.16 -4.40 5.99
CA ARG A 314 -7.04 -4.16 5.07
C ARG A 314 -5.71 -4.55 5.71
N GLN A 315 -5.45 -4.12 6.94
CA GLN A 315 -4.19 -4.42 7.65
C GLN A 315 -4.02 -5.91 7.92
N HIS A 316 -5.11 -6.64 8.18
CA HIS A 316 -5.10 -8.09 8.29
C HIS A 316 -4.82 -8.77 6.95
N GLN A 317 -5.46 -8.32 5.87
CA GLN A 317 -5.20 -8.82 4.52
C GLN A 317 -3.76 -8.55 4.05
N GLU A 318 -3.15 -7.47 4.52
CA GLU A 318 -1.75 -7.16 4.29
C GLU A 318 -0.79 -7.89 5.23
N GLY A 319 -1.27 -8.75 6.15
CA GLY A 319 -0.42 -9.52 7.08
C GLY A 319 0.15 -8.71 8.25
N ILE A 320 -0.07 -7.40 8.29
CA ILE A 320 0.56 -6.47 9.24
C ILE A 320 -0.17 -6.46 10.59
N LEU A 321 -1.50 -6.67 10.60
CA LEU A 321 -2.30 -6.46 11.82
C LEU A 321 -1.84 -7.31 13.00
N LYS A 322 -1.61 -8.61 12.78
CA LYS A 322 -1.20 -9.56 13.85
C LYS A 322 0.22 -9.31 14.34
N GLN A 323 1.07 -8.68 13.54
CA GLN A 323 2.43 -8.32 13.95
C GLN A 323 2.43 -7.17 14.96
N ILE A 324 1.46 -6.26 14.86
CA ILE A 324 1.35 -5.10 15.76
C ILE A 324 0.40 -5.39 16.93
N ILE A 325 -0.71 -6.10 16.67
CA ILE A 325 -1.74 -6.44 17.67
C ILE A 325 -1.89 -7.97 17.68
N PRO A 326 -0.95 -8.70 18.32
CA PRO A 326 -0.90 -10.17 18.25
C PRO A 326 -2.10 -10.86 18.91
N ASN A 327 -2.71 -10.18 19.88
CA ASN A 327 -3.91 -10.56 20.62
C ASN A 327 -5.23 -10.25 19.87
N CYS A 328 -5.19 -9.94 18.57
CA CYS A 328 -6.40 -9.79 17.76
C CYS A 328 -6.85 -11.12 17.14
N CYS A 329 -8.16 -11.34 17.14
CA CYS A 329 -8.84 -12.46 16.49
C CYS A 329 -9.95 -11.90 15.60
N VAL A 330 -10.20 -12.58 14.49
CA VAL A 330 -11.25 -12.20 13.55
C VAL A 330 -12.12 -13.40 13.24
N ASP A 331 -13.42 -13.21 13.35
CA ASP A 331 -14.41 -14.15 12.83
C ASP A 331 -14.68 -13.79 11.37
N THR A 332 -14.32 -14.70 10.46
CA THR A 332 -14.47 -14.54 9.02
C THR A 332 -15.61 -15.40 8.46
N PHE A 333 -16.44 -16.03 9.30
CA PHE A 333 -17.55 -16.86 8.82
C PHE A 333 -18.56 -16.04 8.02
N ASN A 334 -18.72 -14.76 8.36
CA ASN A 334 -19.49 -13.81 7.58
C ASN A 334 -18.57 -13.02 6.64
N GLU A 335 -18.61 -13.32 5.35
CA GLU A 335 -17.77 -12.65 4.33
C GLU A 335 -18.10 -11.15 4.15
N ASP A 336 -19.32 -10.74 4.52
CA ASP A 336 -19.78 -9.36 4.45
C ASP A 336 -19.34 -8.55 5.69
N PHE A 337 -19.19 -9.18 6.85
CA PHE A 337 -18.87 -8.50 8.11
C PHE A 337 -17.86 -9.27 8.97
N TYR A 338 -16.62 -8.78 9.01
CA TYR A 338 -15.59 -9.31 9.91
C TYR A 338 -15.91 -8.88 11.34
N GLN A 339 -15.95 -9.83 12.28
CA GLN A 339 -16.11 -9.52 13.70
C GLN A 339 -14.76 -9.63 14.41
N TRP A 340 -14.24 -8.51 14.89
CA TRP A 340 -12.97 -8.47 15.59
C TRP A 340 -13.14 -8.63 17.09
N ARG A 341 -12.25 -9.43 17.68
CA ARG A 341 -12.08 -9.58 19.13
C ARG A 341 -10.62 -9.30 19.47
N PHE A 342 -10.39 -8.51 20.51
CA PHE A 342 -9.06 -8.21 21.05
C PHE A 342 -9.00 -8.76 22.45
N HIS A 343 -7.97 -9.53 22.76
CA HIS A 343 -7.82 -10.21 24.04
C HIS A 343 -6.83 -9.46 24.92
N ARG A 344 -6.99 -9.51 26.23
CA ARG A 344 -5.96 -9.01 27.13
C ARG A 344 -4.67 -9.83 26.97
N LEU A 345 -3.52 -9.14 26.95
CA LEU A 345 -2.18 -9.76 26.98
C LEU A 345 -1.81 -10.22 28.39
#